data_AF-A0A8J2FD30-F1
#
_entry.id   AF-A0A8J2FD30-F1
#
_cell.length_a   1.000
_cell.length_b   1.000
_cell.length_c   1.000
_cell.angle_alpha   90.00
_cell.angle_beta   90.00
_cell.angle_gamma   90.00
#
_symmetry.space_group_name_H-M   'P 1'
#
loop_
_entity.id
_entity.type
_entity.pdbx_description
1 polymer ?
#
loop_
_entity_poly.entity_id
_entity_poly.type
_entity_poly.pdbx_seq_one_letter_code
_entity_poly.pdbx_strand_id
1 'polypeptide(L)'
;MSSNLVASTSGAATSGGTSNEGGTSTTTGTGTGNNNNLVLEEEMDENYEPTEEEIAEYAEWLGMVLPQDKELLWIAKEGLKAPLPNPWKPCQTQEGEIFYFNFESGESVWDHPCDEHYRKVFDEEKKKRDEEKK
;
A
#
# COMPACT_ATOMS: atom_id res chain seq x y z
N MET A 1 -24.25 7.15 22.51
CA MET A 1 -24.93 8.42 22.20
C MET A 1 -23.87 9.38 21.70
N SER A 2 -24.10 9.90 20.51
CA SER A 2 -23.19 10.64 19.64
C SER A 2 -22.80 12.02 20.18
N SER A 3 -21.87 12.66 19.44
CA SER A 3 -21.42 14.08 19.45
C SER A 3 -19.97 14.21 19.95
N ASN A 4 -19.01 14.76 19.19
CA ASN A 4 -19.05 16.13 18.70
C ASN A 4 -18.43 16.36 17.31
N LEU A 5 -19.10 17.27 16.60
CA LEU A 5 -18.73 18.04 15.43
C LEU A 5 -17.72 19.15 15.80
N VAL A 6 -16.68 19.36 14.99
CA VAL A 6 -16.06 20.69 14.85
C VAL A 6 -15.69 20.93 13.39
N ALA A 7 -16.44 21.84 12.77
CA ALA A 7 -16.05 22.52 11.54
C ALA A 7 -15.17 23.71 11.95
N SER A 8 -14.01 23.87 11.29
CA SER A 8 -13.20 25.09 11.42
C SER A 8 -13.03 25.74 10.07
N THR A 9 -13.21 27.05 10.12
CA THR A 9 -13.55 27.97 9.04
C THR A 9 -12.33 28.55 8.36
N SER A 10 -12.46 28.75 7.05
CA SER A 10 -12.01 29.89 6.24
C SER A 10 -10.87 30.79 6.76
N GLY A 11 -9.79 30.84 5.98
CA GLY A 11 -8.80 31.93 6.01
C GLY A 11 -8.35 32.25 4.58
N ALA A 12 -8.69 33.45 4.10
CA ALA A 12 -8.27 33.98 2.81
C ALA A 12 -6.86 34.58 2.87
N ALA A 13 -6.09 34.47 1.79
CA ALA A 13 -4.96 35.36 1.51
C ALA A 13 -4.84 35.61 -0.01
N THR A 14 -4.77 36.89 -0.35
CA THR A 14 -4.72 37.46 -1.70
C THR A 14 -3.30 37.89 -2.07
N SER A 15 -2.81 37.53 -3.26
CA SER A 15 -1.78 38.23 -4.07
C SER A 15 -1.39 37.28 -5.22
N GLY A 16 -1.57 37.54 -6.52
CA GLY A 16 -1.19 38.71 -7.31
C GLY A 16 0.11 38.38 -8.07
N GLY A 17 0.06 38.18 -9.40
CA GLY A 17 1.30 38.02 -10.21
C GLY A 17 1.18 37.35 -11.59
N THR A 18 0.86 38.16 -12.60
CA THR A 18 1.40 38.20 -13.99
C THR A 18 1.70 36.92 -14.81
N SER A 19 0.98 36.83 -15.93
CA SER A 19 1.42 36.52 -17.31
C SER A 19 2.49 35.46 -17.57
N ASN A 20 2.12 34.41 -18.32
CA ASN A 20 2.89 34.05 -19.52
C ASN A 20 2.04 33.28 -20.55
N GLU A 21 1.98 33.82 -21.77
CA GLU A 21 1.51 33.09 -22.95
C GLU A 21 2.62 32.17 -23.45
N GLY A 22 2.25 30.95 -23.84
CA GLY A 22 3.17 29.99 -24.43
C GLY A 22 2.47 28.66 -24.69
N GLY A 23 1.67 28.60 -25.76
CA GLY A 23 1.21 27.32 -26.30
C GLY A 23 2.37 26.52 -26.89
N THR A 24 2.35 25.20 -26.75
CA THR A 24 1.92 24.29 -27.82
C THR A 24 2.03 22.81 -27.39
N SER A 25 1.08 22.02 -27.91
CA SER A 25 1.19 20.59 -28.23
C SER A 25 0.95 19.51 -27.17
N THR A 26 -0.33 19.09 -27.14
CA THR A 26 -0.82 17.71 -27.41
C THR A 26 -0.21 16.53 -26.65
N THR A 27 -1.02 15.87 -25.81
CA THR A 27 -1.35 14.41 -25.86
C THR A 27 -2.37 14.05 -24.78
N THR A 28 -3.57 13.66 -25.25
CA THR A 28 -4.60 12.77 -24.67
C THR A 28 -4.58 12.39 -23.19
N GLY A 29 -5.70 12.64 -22.48
CA GLY A 29 -6.03 11.92 -21.24
C GLY A 29 -7.05 12.65 -20.34
N THR A 30 -8.29 12.18 -20.34
CA THR A 30 -9.48 12.64 -19.60
C THR A 30 -9.31 12.69 -18.07
N GLY A 31 -9.82 13.74 -17.41
CA GLY A 31 -10.29 13.66 -16.00
C GLY A 31 -9.94 14.84 -15.09
N THR A 32 -10.91 15.73 -14.87
CA THR A 32 -10.87 16.82 -13.89
C THR A 32 -10.84 16.30 -12.44
N GLY A 33 -9.81 16.66 -11.67
CA GLY A 33 -9.76 16.51 -10.21
C GLY A 33 -8.44 17.07 -9.64
N ASN A 34 -8.51 18.18 -8.91
CA ASN A 34 -7.36 18.89 -8.32
C ASN A 34 -6.76 18.13 -7.11
N ASN A 35 -6.18 16.95 -7.34
CA ASN A 35 -5.49 16.20 -6.30
C ASN A 35 -4.08 15.86 -6.79
N ASN A 36 -3.05 16.45 -6.18
CA ASN A 36 -1.64 16.34 -6.57
C ASN A 36 -1.02 14.93 -6.39
N ASN A 37 -1.81 13.86 -6.33
CA ASN A 37 -1.31 12.50 -6.15
C ASN A 37 -1.13 11.83 -7.50
N LEU A 38 0.08 11.35 -7.76
CA LEU A 38 0.43 10.63 -8.98
C LEU A 38 0.00 9.17 -8.81
N VAL A 39 -0.99 8.73 -9.56
CA VAL A 39 -1.32 7.30 -9.63
C VAL A 39 -0.20 6.62 -10.40
N LEU A 40 0.53 5.73 -9.75
CA LEU A 40 1.54 4.90 -10.40
C LEU A 40 0.81 3.71 -11.03
N GLU A 41 1.08 3.44 -12.30
CA GLU A 41 0.71 2.14 -12.87
C GLU A 41 1.58 1.09 -12.20
N GLU A 42 0.92 0.13 -11.56
CA GLU A 42 1.59 -0.97 -10.89
C GLU A 42 2.23 -1.88 -11.94
N GLU A 43 3.47 -1.60 -12.32
CA GLU A 43 4.34 -2.59 -12.94
C GLU A 43 5.00 -3.41 -11.83
N MET A 44 4.19 -4.07 -10.99
CA MET A 44 4.70 -5.19 -10.21
C MET A 44 4.93 -6.32 -11.20
N ASP A 45 6.19 -6.48 -11.64
CA ASP A 45 6.60 -7.61 -12.43
C ASP A 45 6.10 -8.88 -11.73
N GLU A 46 5.19 -9.62 -12.35
CA GLU A 46 4.67 -10.91 -11.85
C GLU A 46 5.81 -11.92 -11.58
N ASN A 47 6.98 -11.64 -12.13
CA ASN A 47 8.22 -12.37 -11.98
C ASN A 47 9.16 -11.80 -10.89
N TYR A 48 8.71 -10.89 -10.03
CA TYR A 48 9.48 -10.47 -8.87
C TYR A 48 9.65 -11.68 -7.93
N GLU A 49 10.91 -12.09 -7.76
CA GLU A 49 11.31 -13.13 -6.82
C GLU A 49 11.97 -12.47 -5.61
N PRO A 50 11.25 -12.32 -4.49
CA PRO A 50 11.85 -11.77 -3.28
C PRO A 50 12.99 -12.67 -2.81
N THR A 51 14.07 -12.05 -2.39
CA THR A 51 15.25 -12.73 -1.87
C THR A 51 14.97 -13.37 -0.52
N GLU A 52 15.78 -14.36 -0.12
CA GLU A 52 15.61 -15.02 1.20
C GLU A 52 15.78 -14.02 2.36
N GLU A 53 16.56 -12.95 2.16
CA GLU A 53 16.70 -11.83 3.11
C GLU A 53 15.40 -11.02 3.23
N GLU A 54 14.80 -10.59 2.12
CA GLU A 54 13.50 -9.87 2.15
C GLU A 54 12.41 -10.73 2.76
N ILE A 55 12.38 -12.03 2.41
CA ILE A 55 11.46 -12.99 3.01
C ILE A 55 11.70 -13.11 4.52
N ALA A 56 12.97 -13.10 4.97
CA ALA A 56 13.31 -13.16 6.39
C ALA A 56 12.93 -11.88 7.15
N GLU A 57 13.14 -10.71 6.55
CA GLU A 57 12.73 -9.42 7.13
C GLU A 57 11.20 -9.35 7.27
N TYR A 58 10.47 -9.72 6.21
CA TYR A 58 9.00 -9.76 6.25
C TYR A 58 8.48 -10.83 7.22
N ALA A 59 9.15 -11.98 7.28
CA ALA A 59 8.88 -13.02 8.27
C ALA A 59 9.06 -12.50 9.71
N GLU A 60 10.15 -11.78 9.99
CA GLU A 60 10.40 -11.16 11.30
C GLU A 60 9.31 -10.13 11.64
N TRP A 61 8.89 -9.33 10.65
CA TRP A 61 7.79 -8.37 10.79
C TRP A 61 6.46 -9.05 11.12
N LEU A 62 6.17 -10.22 10.52
CA LEU A 62 5.02 -11.05 10.86
C LEU A 62 5.12 -11.70 12.26
N GLY A 63 6.33 -11.80 12.83
CA GLY A 63 6.60 -12.41 14.13
C GLY A 63 7.11 -13.87 14.06
N MET A 64 7.72 -14.25 12.93
CA MET A 64 8.48 -15.49 12.76
C MET A 64 9.83 -15.39 13.47
N VAL A 65 10.26 -16.48 14.08
CA VAL A 65 11.56 -16.65 14.74
C VAL A 65 12.41 -17.60 13.91
N LEU A 66 13.41 -17.07 13.22
CA LEU A 66 14.38 -17.87 12.48
C LEU A 66 15.50 -18.37 13.40
N PRO A 67 16.00 -19.61 13.22
CA PRO A 67 15.63 -20.61 12.20
C PRO A 67 14.42 -21.50 12.54
N GLN A 68 13.81 -21.36 13.72
CA GLN A 68 12.72 -22.22 14.21
C GLN A 68 11.49 -22.25 13.28
N ASP A 69 11.13 -21.11 12.70
CA ASP A 69 10.01 -20.90 11.80
C ASP A 69 10.45 -20.94 10.32
N LYS A 70 11.63 -21.50 9.98
CA LYS A 70 12.08 -21.60 8.57
C LYS A 70 11.06 -22.31 7.67
N GLU A 71 10.34 -23.28 8.23
CA GLU A 71 9.28 -24.03 7.55
C GLU A 71 8.04 -23.18 7.25
N LEU A 72 7.90 -21.99 7.85
CA LEU A 72 6.80 -21.05 7.66
C LEU A 72 7.19 -19.85 6.78
N LEU A 73 8.46 -19.76 6.34
CA LEU A 73 8.93 -18.70 5.44
C LEU A 73 8.19 -18.65 4.10
N TRP A 74 7.58 -19.77 3.68
CA TRP A 74 6.75 -19.77 2.47
C TRP A 74 5.55 -18.82 2.60
N ILE A 75 5.02 -18.60 3.81
CA ILE A 75 3.91 -17.66 4.08
C ILE A 75 4.40 -16.22 3.84
N ALA A 76 5.59 -15.90 4.32
CA ALA A 76 6.22 -14.59 4.09
C ALA A 76 6.53 -14.38 2.59
N LYS A 77 7.05 -15.42 1.93
CA LYS A 77 7.30 -15.41 0.49
C LYS A 77 6.03 -15.20 -0.33
N GLU A 78 4.94 -15.89 0.02
CA GLU A 78 3.65 -15.68 -0.64
C GLU A 78 3.10 -14.28 -0.35
N GLY A 79 3.30 -13.74 0.84
CA GLY A 79 2.93 -12.36 1.18
C GLY A 79 3.61 -11.31 0.32
N LEU A 80 4.93 -11.45 0.14
CA LEU A 80 5.71 -10.56 -0.73
C LEU A 80 5.40 -10.75 -2.23
N LYS A 81 4.98 -11.96 -2.63
CA LYS A 81 4.57 -12.26 -4.01
C LYS A 81 3.08 -12.04 -4.26
N ALA A 82 2.31 -11.68 -3.24
CA ALA A 82 0.88 -11.53 -3.37
C ALA A 82 0.61 -10.36 -4.31
N PRO A 83 0.02 -10.61 -5.49
CA PRO A 83 -0.36 -9.51 -6.36
C PRO A 83 -1.40 -8.66 -5.64
N LEU A 84 -1.32 -7.34 -5.79
CA LEU A 84 -2.40 -6.50 -5.30
C LEU A 84 -3.69 -6.92 -6.00
N PRO A 85 -4.79 -7.12 -5.25
CA PRO A 85 -6.05 -7.43 -5.88
C PRO A 85 -6.48 -6.23 -6.73
N ASN A 86 -6.85 -6.43 -8.00
CA ASN A 86 -7.61 -5.43 -8.75
C ASN A 86 -8.84 -5.10 -7.89
N PRO A 87 -9.02 -3.85 -7.40
CA PRO A 87 -8.75 -2.57 -8.05
C PRO A 87 -7.79 -1.65 -7.28
N TRP A 88 -6.90 -2.21 -6.46
CA TRP A 88 -5.90 -1.44 -5.72
C TRP A 88 -4.78 -0.98 -6.66
N LYS A 89 -4.26 0.24 -6.47
CA LYS A 89 -3.09 0.76 -7.18
C LYS A 89 -2.22 1.61 -6.26
N PRO A 90 -0.88 1.55 -6.39
CA PRO A 90 0.02 2.45 -5.69
C PRO A 90 -0.15 3.88 -6.23
N CYS A 91 -0.19 4.82 -5.32
CA CYS A 91 -0.27 6.24 -5.58
C CYS A 91 0.84 6.92 -4.79
N GLN A 92 1.52 7.88 -5.39
CA GLN A 92 2.51 8.69 -4.72
C GLN A 92 1.90 10.02 -4.31
N THR A 93 2.12 10.42 -3.06
CA THR A 93 1.76 11.76 -2.55
C THR A 93 2.72 12.81 -3.11
N GLN A 94 2.36 14.08 -2.99
CA GLN A 94 3.26 15.20 -3.35
C GLN A 94 4.55 15.23 -2.51
N GLU A 95 4.55 14.60 -1.33
CA GLU A 95 5.70 14.47 -0.43
C GLU A 95 6.64 13.32 -0.85
N GLY A 96 6.23 12.51 -1.82
CA GLY A 96 6.98 11.36 -2.32
C GLY A 96 6.64 10.05 -1.62
N GLU A 97 5.64 10.04 -0.72
CA GLU A 97 5.21 8.84 0.00
C GLU A 97 4.32 7.96 -0.88
N ILE A 98 4.53 6.65 -0.83
CA ILE A 98 3.72 5.68 -1.57
C ILE A 98 2.62 5.16 -0.65
N PHE A 99 1.39 5.19 -1.13
CA PHE A 99 0.22 4.60 -0.47
C PHE A 99 -0.61 3.84 -1.50
N TYR A 100 -1.41 2.88 -1.09
CA TYR A 100 -2.25 2.08 -1.97
C TYR A 100 -3.68 2.59 -1.95
N PHE A 101 -4.26 2.84 -3.12
CA PHE A 101 -5.62 3.34 -3.28
C PHE A 101 -6.49 2.34 -4.03
N ASN A 102 -7.65 2.02 -3.46
CA ASN A 102 -8.68 1.20 -4.06
C ASN A 102 -9.57 2.07 -4.96
N PHE A 103 -9.53 1.83 -6.27
CA PHE A 103 -10.30 2.60 -7.24
C PHE A 103 -11.81 2.28 -7.26
N GLU A 104 -12.24 1.18 -6.65
CA GLU A 104 -13.63 0.75 -6.63
C GLU A 104 -14.35 1.20 -5.36
N SER A 105 -13.75 0.97 -4.19
CA SER A 105 -14.27 1.41 -2.88
C SER A 105 -13.93 2.87 -2.57
N GLY A 106 -12.86 3.42 -3.16
CA GLY A 106 -12.33 4.74 -2.81
C GLY A 106 -11.54 4.77 -1.50
N GLU A 107 -11.05 3.61 -1.04
CA GLU A 107 -10.29 3.47 0.21
C GLU A 107 -8.79 3.61 -0.02
N SER A 108 -8.08 4.28 0.88
CA SER A 108 -6.61 4.39 0.86
C SER A 108 -6.01 3.67 2.05
N VAL A 109 -4.98 2.85 1.81
CA VAL A 109 -4.23 2.15 2.85
C VAL A 109 -2.74 2.44 2.68
N TRP A 110 -2.03 2.46 3.80
CA TRP A 110 -0.58 2.64 3.83
C TRP A 110 0.15 1.30 3.77
N ASP A 111 -0.47 0.26 4.32
CA ASP A 111 0.01 -1.12 4.33
C ASP A 111 -0.62 -1.96 3.20
N HIS A 112 0.02 -3.07 2.83
CA HIS A 112 -0.50 -3.92 1.77
C HIS A 112 -1.78 -4.62 2.27
N PRO A 113 -2.91 -4.59 1.52
CA PRO A 113 -4.17 -5.16 2.00
C PRO A 113 -4.08 -6.68 2.25
N CYS A 114 -3.09 -7.37 1.68
CA CYS A 114 -2.82 -8.78 1.98
C CYS A 114 -1.97 -9.02 3.24
N ASP A 115 -1.29 -8.01 3.81
CA ASP A 115 -0.41 -8.20 4.97
C ASP A 115 -1.17 -8.79 6.17
N GLU A 116 -2.39 -8.30 6.41
CA GLU A 116 -3.23 -8.81 7.49
C GLU A 116 -3.65 -10.28 7.26
N HIS A 117 -3.84 -10.68 6.00
CA HIS A 117 -4.17 -12.05 5.65
C HIS A 117 -3.00 -12.99 6.00
N TYR A 118 -1.79 -12.68 5.54
CA TYR A 118 -0.61 -13.51 5.80
C TYR A 118 -0.23 -13.56 7.27
N ARG A 119 -0.49 -12.49 8.02
CA ARG A 119 -0.33 -12.49 9.48
C ARG A 119 -1.25 -13.49 10.18
N LYS A 120 -2.51 -13.61 9.73
CA LYS A 120 -3.45 -14.61 10.27
C LYS A 120 -3.04 -16.02 9.88
N VAL A 121 -2.66 -16.24 8.62
CA VAL A 121 -2.18 -17.54 8.12
C VAL A 121 -0.96 -18.00 8.93
N PHE A 122 -0.02 -17.09 9.22
CA PHE A 122 1.14 -17.38 10.06
C PHE A 122 0.74 -17.76 11.49
N ASP A 123 -0.14 -17.01 12.15
CA ASP A 123 -0.57 -17.30 13.52
C ASP A 123 -1.24 -18.69 13.63
N GLU A 124 -2.12 -19.01 12.66
CA GLU A 124 -2.78 -20.31 12.60
C GLU A 124 -1.78 -21.46 12.38
N GLU A 125 -0.84 -21.30 11.44
CA GLU A 125 0.13 -22.35 11.12
C GLU A 125 1.16 -22.54 12.25
N LYS A 126 1.59 -21.44 12.88
CA LYS A 126 2.44 -21.47 14.08
C LYS A 126 1.77 -22.21 15.21
N LYS A 127 0.47 -21.94 15.45
CA LYS A 127 -0.32 -22.60 16.49
C LYS A 127 -0.47 -24.10 16.21
N LYS A 128 -0.83 -24.50 14.99
CA LYS A 128 -0.93 -25.92 14.61
C LYS A 128 0.39 -26.65 14.83
N ARG A 129 1.51 -26.05 14.41
CA ARG A 129 2.84 -26.64 14.60
C ARG A 129 3.18 -26.81 16.08
N ASP A 130 2.84 -25.84 16.92
CA ASP A 130 3.06 -25.93 18.38
C ASP A 130 2.18 -27.03 19.00
N GLU A 131 0.95 -27.18 18.51
CA GLU A 131 0.02 -28.24 18.91
C GLU A 131 0.47 -29.65 18.46
N GLU A 132 1.03 -29.80 17.26
CA GLU A 132 1.57 -31.09 16.77
C GLU A 132 2.88 -31.49 17.44
N LYS A 133 3.65 -30.54 17.96
CA LYS A 133 4.89 -30.81 18.72
C LYS A 133 4.65 -31.17 20.19
N LYS A 134 3.39 -31.19 20.64
CA LYS A 134 3.00 -31.47 22.03
C LYS A 134 2.56 -32.92 22.22
#